data_AF-A0AAV6YGZ9-F1
#
_entry.id   AF-A0AAV6YGZ9-F1
#
_cell.length_a   1.000
_cell.length_b   1.000
_cell.length_c   1.000
_cell.angle_alpha   90.00
_cell.angle_beta   90.00
_cell.angle_gamma   90.00
#
_symmetry.space_group_name_H-M   'P 1'
#
loop_
_entity.id
_entity.type
_entity.pdbx_description
1 polymer ?
#
loop_
_entity_poly.entity_id
_entity_poly.type
_entity_poly.pdbx_seq_one_letter_code
_entity_poly.pdbx_strand_id
1 'polypeptide(L)'
;MSYALPLSLHQVGLTFAIVFGVIVYRVSTAAALAMSSNPSARANVRVTVTATAVIINLVVILILDEVYGCIARWLTQIEVPKTDKTFEERLIFKAFLLKFVNAYTPIFYVAFFKGRFVGRPGDYLYIFGSFRMEECAPGGCLMELCIQLSIIMLGKQLIQNNLFEIGIPKMKKLIRYLKSRRQKYMDHEEHVKRKQRYELDYDLEPFAGLTPEYMEMIIQFGFVTLFVASFPLAPLFALLNNIIEIRLDAKKFVTELRRPVAVRAKDIGKSLCT
;
A
#
# COMPACT_ATOMS: atom_id res chain seq x y z
N MET A 1 -11.20 -19.15 25.73
CA MET A 1 -11.04 -17.67 25.76
C MET A 1 -9.64 -17.23 26.17
N SER A 2 -8.90 -17.99 26.98
CA SER A 2 -7.60 -17.56 27.55
C SER A 2 -6.42 -17.40 26.56
N TYR A 3 -6.47 -17.97 25.35
CA TYR A 3 -5.38 -17.85 24.36
C TYR A 3 -5.55 -16.70 23.35
N ALA A 4 -6.74 -16.08 23.28
CA ALA A 4 -7.02 -15.01 22.31
C ALA A 4 -6.47 -13.63 22.74
N LEU A 5 -6.50 -13.33 24.05
CA LEU A 5 -5.93 -12.11 24.61
C LEU A 5 -4.40 -12.00 24.41
N PRO A 6 -3.58 -13.02 24.73
CA PRO A 6 -2.13 -12.94 24.53
C PRO A 6 -1.74 -12.86 23.05
N LEU A 7 -2.53 -13.48 22.15
CA LEU A 7 -2.31 -13.38 20.71
C LEU A 7 -2.54 -11.96 20.18
N SER A 8 -3.58 -11.28 20.68
CA SER A 8 -3.88 -9.89 20.31
C SER A 8 -2.80 -8.91 20.80
N LEU A 9 -2.27 -9.10 22.01
CA LEU A 9 -1.15 -8.32 22.55
C LEU A 9 0.16 -8.56 21.79
N HIS A 10 0.45 -9.81 21.43
CA HIS A 10 1.64 -10.15 20.64
C HIS A 10 1.56 -9.56 19.23
N GLN A 11 0.37 -9.56 18.64
CA GLN A 11 0.10 -8.93 17.35
C GLN A 11 0.29 -7.42 17.38
N VAL A 12 -0.23 -6.74 18.43
CA VAL A 12 0.02 -5.31 18.65
C VAL A 12 1.53 -5.06 18.82
N GLY A 13 2.22 -5.85 19.63
CA GLY A 13 3.68 -5.76 19.80
C GLY A 13 4.46 -5.92 18.49
N LEU A 14 4.06 -6.86 17.64
CA LEU A 14 4.64 -7.05 16.31
C LEU A 14 4.39 -5.83 15.41
N THR A 15 3.18 -5.24 15.45
CA THR A 15 2.89 -4.02 14.68
C THR A 15 3.80 -2.87 15.10
N PHE A 16 3.97 -2.66 16.41
CA PHE A 16 4.86 -1.63 16.95
C PHE A 16 6.33 -1.90 16.60
N ALA A 17 6.77 -3.17 16.63
CA ALA A 17 8.13 -3.54 16.25
C ALA A 17 8.42 -3.29 14.76
N ILE A 18 7.48 -3.60 13.86
CA ILE A 18 7.66 -3.34 12.43
C ILE A 18 7.63 -1.84 12.15
N VAL A 19 6.71 -1.10 12.76
CA VAL A 19 6.64 0.36 12.66
C VAL A 19 7.94 1.00 13.17
N PHE A 20 8.43 0.56 14.32
CA PHE A 20 9.71 1.00 14.87
C PHE A 20 10.87 0.67 13.92
N GLY A 21 10.90 -0.54 13.36
CA GLY A 21 11.90 -0.94 12.36
C GLY A 21 11.89 -0.05 11.10
N VAL A 22 10.72 0.34 10.62
CA VAL A 22 10.58 1.25 9.46
C VAL A 22 11.06 2.66 9.80
N ILE A 23 10.75 3.16 11.00
CA ILE A 23 11.25 4.46 11.49
C ILE A 23 12.78 4.42 11.59
N VAL A 24 13.35 3.35 12.15
CA VAL A 24 14.81 3.19 12.26
C VAL A 24 15.47 3.07 10.89
N TYR A 25 14.87 2.35 9.94
CA TYR A 25 15.36 2.25 8.56
C TYR A 25 15.35 3.60 7.85
N ARG A 26 14.31 4.41 8.06
CA ARG A 26 14.21 5.79 7.52
C ARG A 26 15.33 6.68 8.03
N VAL A 27 15.50 6.72 9.36
CA VAL A 27 16.54 7.52 10.00
C VAL A 27 17.93 7.07 9.53
N SER A 28 18.15 5.75 9.43
CA SER A 28 19.42 5.17 8.96
C SER A 28 19.72 5.50 7.50
N THR A 29 18.74 5.44 6.60
CA THR A 29 18.95 5.75 5.16
C THR A 29 19.17 7.24 4.91
N ALA A 30 18.47 8.12 5.63
CA ALA A 30 18.71 9.56 5.58
C ALA A 30 20.12 9.92 6.08
N ALA A 31 20.56 9.31 7.18
CA ALA A 31 21.92 9.48 7.70
C ALA A 31 22.99 8.97 6.71
N ALA A 32 22.78 7.81 6.10
CA ALA A 32 23.72 7.26 5.10
C ALA A 32 23.85 8.16 3.86
N LEU A 33 22.76 8.78 3.38
CA LEU A 33 22.82 9.73 2.27
C LEU A 33 23.51 11.04 2.64
N ALA A 34 23.33 11.52 3.88
CA ALA A 34 24.01 12.72 4.38
C ALA A 34 25.53 12.53 4.51
N MET A 35 25.99 11.29 4.71
CA MET A 35 27.42 10.93 4.80
C MET A 35 28.06 10.61 3.44
N SER A 36 27.30 10.57 2.34
CA SER A 36 27.84 10.27 0.99
C SER A 36 28.74 11.40 0.48
N SER A 37 30.04 11.09 0.31
CA SER A 37 31.12 12.02 -0.02
C SER A 37 31.29 12.33 -1.53
N ASN A 38 30.21 12.35 -2.32
CA ASN A 38 30.32 12.61 -3.77
C ASN A 38 30.34 14.12 -4.09
N PRO A 39 31.39 14.67 -4.75
CA PRO A 39 31.55 16.12 -4.99
C PRO A 39 30.45 16.73 -5.88
N SER A 40 29.91 15.98 -6.84
CA SER A 40 28.86 16.39 -7.78
C SER A 40 27.49 16.55 -7.12
N ALA A 41 27.31 16.02 -5.91
CA ALA A 41 26.08 16.15 -5.16
C ALA A 41 25.92 17.56 -4.56
N ARG A 42 27.02 18.30 -4.28
CA ARG A 42 27.01 19.52 -3.44
C ARG A 42 26.07 20.65 -3.87
N ALA A 43 25.79 20.82 -5.16
CA ALA A 43 24.94 21.90 -5.66
C ALA A 43 23.43 21.62 -5.50
N ASN A 44 23.02 20.35 -5.52
CA ASN A 44 21.61 19.93 -5.46
C ASN A 44 21.34 18.88 -4.36
N VAL A 45 22.27 18.68 -3.41
CA VAL A 45 22.22 17.62 -2.37
C VAL A 45 20.85 17.53 -1.76
N ARG A 46 20.30 18.69 -1.36
CA ARG A 46 19.06 18.73 -0.61
C ARG A 46 17.90 18.19 -1.42
N VAL A 47 17.73 18.65 -2.66
CA VAL A 47 16.62 18.23 -3.54
C VAL A 47 16.77 16.75 -3.89
N THR A 48 17.97 16.31 -4.26
CA THR A 48 18.23 14.92 -4.63
C THR A 48 18.04 13.98 -3.44
N VAL A 49 18.53 14.33 -2.24
CA VAL A 49 18.35 13.55 -1.01
C VAL A 49 16.86 13.50 -0.63
N THR A 50 16.13 14.62 -0.69
CA THR A 50 14.69 14.62 -0.37
C THR A 50 13.88 13.82 -1.38
N ALA A 51 14.16 13.97 -2.69
CA ALA A 51 13.43 13.26 -3.74
C ALA A 51 13.70 11.75 -3.69
N THR A 52 14.95 11.35 -3.53
CA THR A 52 15.30 9.92 -3.39
C THR A 52 14.75 9.32 -2.10
N ALA A 53 14.77 10.05 -0.98
CA ALA A 53 14.16 9.60 0.27
C ALA A 53 12.65 9.36 0.12
N VAL A 54 11.94 10.25 -0.58
CA VAL A 54 10.50 10.11 -0.83
C VAL A 54 10.20 8.94 -1.78
N ILE A 55 11.00 8.72 -2.82
CA ILE A 55 10.83 7.57 -3.74
C ILE A 55 11.08 6.25 -3.02
N ILE A 56 12.18 6.15 -2.26
CA ILE A 56 12.46 4.98 -1.42
C ILE A 56 11.33 4.82 -0.39
N ASN A 57 10.73 5.92 0.08
CA ASN A 57 9.58 5.85 0.97
C ASN A 57 8.36 5.22 0.35
N LEU A 58 8.01 5.65 -0.85
CA LEU A 58 6.91 5.07 -1.61
C LEU A 58 7.14 3.57 -1.84
N VAL A 59 8.32 3.16 -2.31
CA VAL A 59 8.62 1.74 -2.61
C VAL A 59 8.48 0.87 -1.37
N VAL A 60 9.02 1.32 -0.23
CA VAL A 60 8.92 0.57 1.04
C VAL A 60 7.46 0.46 1.50
N ILE A 61 6.68 1.55 1.42
CA ILE A 61 5.26 1.52 1.80
C ILE A 61 4.50 0.50 0.94
N LEU A 62 4.75 0.46 -0.38
CA LEU A 62 4.11 -0.48 -1.30
C LEU A 62 4.46 -1.94 -0.97
N ILE A 63 5.74 -2.24 -0.73
CA ILE A 63 6.18 -3.60 -0.37
C ILE A 63 5.55 -4.03 0.97
N LEU A 64 5.56 -3.14 1.96
CA LEU A 64 5.00 -3.43 3.27
C LEU A 64 3.50 -3.65 3.22
N ASP A 65 2.75 -2.94 2.39
CA ASP A 65 1.30 -3.12 2.27
C ASP A 65 0.92 -4.56 1.85
N GLU A 66 1.68 -5.14 0.92
CA GLU A 66 1.53 -6.55 0.50
C GLU A 66 1.93 -7.54 1.59
N VAL A 67 3.06 -7.28 2.26
CA VAL A 67 3.54 -8.11 3.37
C VAL A 67 2.52 -8.11 4.51
N TYR A 68 1.96 -6.96 4.87
CA TYR A 68 0.94 -6.84 5.91
C TYR A 68 -0.36 -7.55 5.53
N GLY A 69 -0.78 -7.50 4.26
CA GLY A 69 -1.91 -8.28 3.77
C GLY A 69 -1.68 -9.79 3.94
N CYS A 70 -0.46 -10.26 3.69
CA CYS A 70 -0.08 -11.65 3.90
C CYS A 70 -0.08 -12.04 5.39
N ILE A 71 0.53 -11.21 6.24
CA ILE A 71 0.58 -11.42 7.69
C ILE A 71 -0.83 -11.45 8.28
N ALA A 72 -1.71 -10.53 7.86
CA ALA A 72 -3.09 -10.48 8.35
C ALA A 72 -3.85 -11.78 8.05
N ARG A 73 -3.72 -12.31 6.82
CA ARG A 73 -4.30 -13.60 6.41
C ARG A 73 -3.73 -14.78 7.19
N TRP A 74 -2.41 -14.84 7.32
CA TRP A 74 -1.75 -15.91 8.08
C TRP A 74 -2.21 -15.92 9.54
N LEU A 75 -2.32 -14.72 10.12
CA LEU A 75 -2.71 -14.59 11.53
C LEU A 75 -4.18 -14.89 11.78
N THR A 76 -5.08 -14.57 10.84
CA THR A 76 -6.49 -15.01 10.95
C THR A 76 -6.66 -16.50 10.75
N GLN A 77 -5.83 -17.14 9.92
CA GLN A 77 -5.83 -18.60 9.78
C GLN A 77 -5.46 -19.29 11.10
N ILE A 78 -4.49 -18.75 11.84
CA ILE A 78 -4.09 -19.29 13.16
C ILE A 78 -5.21 -19.15 14.20
N GLU A 79 -6.04 -18.12 14.12
CA GLU A 79 -7.14 -17.94 15.07
C GLU A 79 -8.30 -18.94 14.91
N VAL A 80 -8.34 -19.68 13.80
CA VAL A 80 -9.37 -20.69 13.46
C VAL A 80 -10.79 -20.21 13.86
N PRO A 81 -11.31 -19.14 13.24
CA PRO A 81 -12.65 -18.65 13.53
C PRO A 81 -13.72 -19.67 13.10
N LYS A 82 -14.84 -19.69 13.83
CA LYS A 82 -15.90 -20.70 13.67
C LYS A 82 -16.74 -20.56 12.39
N THR A 83 -16.79 -19.38 11.78
CA THR A 83 -17.62 -19.12 10.58
C THR A 83 -16.87 -18.22 9.60
N ASP A 84 -17.16 -18.36 8.31
CA ASP A 84 -16.56 -17.54 7.25
C ASP A 84 -16.86 -16.04 7.45
N LYS A 85 -18.05 -15.70 7.94
CA LYS A 85 -18.38 -14.31 8.28
C LYS A 85 -17.47 -13.76 9.38
N THR A 86 -17.24 -14.54 10.44
CA THR A 86 -16.31 -14.14 11.51
C THR A 86 -14.86 -14.11 11.04
N PHE A 87 -14.48 -14.98 10.08
CA PHE A 87 -13.16 -14.94 9.45
C PHE A 87 -12.95 -13.62 8.70
N GLU A 88 -13.88 -13.27 7.81
CA GLU A 88 -13.83 -12.03 7.03
C GLU A 88 -13.83 -10.80 7.92
N GLU A 89 -14.73 -10.71 8.92
CA GLU A 89 -14.78 -9.56 9.84
C GLU A 89 -13.45 -9.35 10.58
N ARG A 90 -12.85 -10.43 11.09
CA ARG A 90 -11.55 -10.34 11.80
C ARG A 90 -10.40 -10.02 10.86
N LEU A 91 -10.40 -10.59 9.66
CA LEU A 91 -9.39 -10.31 8.64
C LEU A 91 -9.44 -8.85 8.24
N ILE A 92 -10.63 -8.31 7.98
CA ILE A 92 -10.83 -6.92 7.60
C ILE A 92 -10.29 -5.99 8.69
N PHE A 93 -10.68 -6.21 9.94
CA PHE A 93 -10.25 -5.36 11.05
C PHE A 93 -8.73 -5.36 11.24
N LYS A 94 -8.10 -6.55 11.23
CA LYS A 94 -6.65 -6.69 11.42
C LYS A 94 -5.86 -6.12 10.26
N ALA A 95 -6.27 -6.40 9.04
CA ALA A 95 -5.64 -5.86 7.84
C ALA A 95 -5.78 -4.34 7.80
N PHE A 96 -6.98 -3.81 8.08
CA PHE A 96 -7.21 -2.38 8.13
C PHE A 96 -6.31 -1.68 9.14
N LEU A 97 -6.20 -2.18 10.39
CA LEU A 97 -5.32 -1.57 11.40
C LEU A 97 -3.85 -1.56 10.96
N LEU A 98 -3.35 -2.66 10.42
CA LEU A 98 -1.96 -2.76 9.93
C LEU A 98 -1.71 -1.78 8.78
N LYS A 99 -2.62 -1.74 7.81
CA LYS A 99 -2.53 -0.83 6.66
C LYS A 99 -2.66 0.63 7.09
N PHE A 100 -3.56 0.94 8.01
CA PHE A 100 -3.74 2.29 8.58
C PHE A 100 -2.45 2.74 9.27
N VAL A 101 -1.90 1.96 10.18
CA VAL A 101 -0.65 2.35 10.87
C VAL A 101 0.49 2.54 9.87
N ASN A 102 0.64 1.65 8.88
CA ASN A 102 1.67 1.79 7.84
C ASN A 102 1.49 3.05 6.97
N ALA A 103 0.26 3.33 6.55
CA ALA A 103 -0.05 4.43 5.66
C ALA A 103 0.08 5.79 6.36
N TYR A 104 -0.39 5.89 7.61
CA TYR A 104 -0.47 7.16 8.33
C TYR A 104 0.76 7.49 9.18
N THR A 105 1.49 6.51 9.71
CA THR A 105 2.65 6.78 10.59
C THR A 105 3.72 7.67 9.95
N PRO A 106 4.13 7.45 8.68
CA PRO A 106 5.12 8.32 8.04
C PRO A 106 4.65 9.78 7.95
N ILE A 107 3.35 9.99 7.74
CA ILE A 107 2.76 11.33 7.59
C ILE A 107 2.59 11.97 8.97
N PHE A 108 2.13 11.23 9.97
CA PHE A 108 2.07 11.69 11.36
C PHE A 108 3.45 12.09 11.90
N TYR A 109 4.49 11.33 11.59
CA TYR A 109 5.86 11.65 11.96
C TYR A 109 6.30 13.00 11.37
N VAL A 110 6.11 13.20 10.06
CA VAL A 110 6.48 14.45 9.39
C VAL A 110 5.64 15.64 9.87
N ALA A 111 4.36 15.45 10.15
CA ALA A 111 3.46 16.50 10.61
C ALA A 111 3.74 16.98 12.04
N PHE A 112 3.98 16.05 12.97
CA PHE A 112 3.96 16.35 14.41
C PHE A 112 5.32 16.22 15.10
N PHE A 113 6.21 15.36 14.61
CA PHE A 113 7.46 15.03 15.30
C PHE A 113 8.70 15.61 14.62
N LYS A 114 8.71 15.71 13.28
CA LYS A 114 9.83 16.25 12.52
C LYS A 114 10.04 17.74 12.83
N GLY A 115 11.29 18.12 13.12
CA GLY A 115 11.66 19.52 13.41
C GLY A 115 11.25 20.05 14.79
N ARG A 116 10.42 19.35 15.58
CA ARG A 116 9.96 19.81 16.91
C ARG A 116 10.96 19.53 18.03
N PHE A 117 11.80 18.50 17.89
CA PHE A 117 12.80 18.09 18.89
C PHE A 117 14.24 18.47 18.52
N VAL A 118 14.40 19.49 17.68
CA VAL A 118 15.72 20.02 17.33
C VAL A 118 16.08 21.04 18.40
N GLY A 119 17.12 20.72 19.19
CA GLY A 119 17.62 21.59 20.26
C GLY A 119 18.07 22.98 19.75
N ARG A 120 18.63 23.80 20.65
CA ARG A 120 19.14 25.12 20.26
C ARG A 120 20.48 24.99 19.51
N PRO A 121 20.82 25.92 18.60
CA PRO A 121 22.13 25.94 17.97
C PRO A 121 23.23 25.98 19.04
N GLY A 122 24.03 24.92 19.14
CA GLY A 122 25.07 24.75 20.17
C GLY A 122 24.84 23.58 21.13
N ASP A 123 23.59 23.15 21.33
CA ASP A 123 23.23 21.97 22.13
C ASP A 123 22.13 21.18 21.41
N TYR A 124 22.56 20.30 20.49
CA TYR A 124 21.66 19.47 19.71
C TYR A 124 21.30 18.21 20.49
N LEU A 125 20.02 17.84 20.47
CA LEU A 125 19.56 16.58 21.04
C LEU A 125 19.98 15.43 20.11
N TYR A 126 21.01 14.69 20.52
CA TYR A 126 21.46 13.49 19.81
C TYR A 126 20.70 12.27 20.30
N ILE A 127 19.98 11.59 19.41
CA ILE A 127 19.39 10.29 19.73
C ILE A 127 20.51 9.24 19.67
N PHE A 128 20.62 8.42 20.72
CA PHE A 128 21.70 7.42 20.90
C PHE A 128 23.13 8.00 20.78
N GLY A 129 23.32 9.28 21.12
CA GLY A 129 24.66 9.90 21.21
C GLY A 129 25.39 10.17 19.89
N SER A 130 24.88 9.70 18.75
CA SER A 130 25.54 9.84 17.43
C SER A 130 24.64 10.35 16.31
N PHE A 131 23.31 10.32 16.47
CA PHE A 131 22.37 10.70 15.41
C PHE A 131 21.74 12.07 15.66
N ARG A 132 21.98 13.03 14.73
CA ARG A 132 21.32 14.35 14.71
C ARG A 132 19.89 14.20 14.21
N MET A 133 18.92 14.77 14.94
CA MET A 133 17.51 14.77 14.55
C MET A 133 17.27 15.50 13.22
N GLU A 134 16.33 15.00 12.41
CA GLU A 134 16.00 15.60 11.11
C GLU A 134 15.46 17.03 11.25
N GLU A 135 16.08 17.95 10.52
CA GLU A 135 15.63 19.34 10.37
C GLU A 135 14.63 19.49 9.23
N CYS A 136 13.70 20.44 9.35
CA CYS A 136 12.82 20.81 8.25
C CYS A 136 13.58 21.60 7.16
N ALA A 137 13.04 21.55 5.93
CA ALA A 137 13.38 22.50 4.87
C ALA A 137 13.21 23.97 5.31
N PRO A 138 13.88 24.97 4.68
CA PRO A 138 13.75 26.38 5.06
C PRO A 138 12.35 26.92 4.78
N GLY A 139 11.63 26.29 3.83
CA GLY A 139 10.21 26.53 3.54
C GLY A 139 9.23 25.73 4.41
N GLY A 140 9.72 25.03 5.44
CA GLY A 140 8.92 24.25 6.38
C GLY A 140 8.67 22.80 5.96
N CYS A 141 8.22 21.98 6.93
CA CYS A 141 7.88 20.57 6.71
C CYS A 141 6.51 20.35 6.02
N LEU A 142 5.69 21.40 5.90
CA LEU A 142 4.41 21.34 5.20
C LEU A 142 4.56 20.95 3.72
N MET A 143 5.56 21.50 3.03
CA MET A 143 5.81 21.17 1.62
C MET A 143 6.24 19.71 1.45
N GLU A 144 7.08 19.19 2.35
CA GLU A 144 7.46 17.77 2.36
C GLU A 144 6.23 16.87 2.56
N LEU A 145 5.34 17.26 3.48
CA LEU A 145 4.09 16.55 3.76
C LEU A 145 3.14 16.55 2.55
N CYS A 146 2.96 17.69 1.89
CA CYS A 146 2.13 17.81 0.68
C CYS A 146 2.67 16.95 -0.47
N ILE A 147 4.00 16.95 -0.68
CA ILE A 147 4.65 16.12 -1.68
C ILE A 147 4.45 14.63 -1.36
N GLN A 148 4.62 14.24 -0.10
CA GLN A 148 4.42 12.86 0.35
C GLN A 148 2.97 12.39 0.18
N LEU A 149 1.98 13.21 0.58
CA LEU A 149 0.56 12.91 0.37
C LEU A 149 0.22 12.78 -1.11
N SER A 150 0.71 13.72 -1.93
CA SER A 150 0.47 13.69 -3.38
C SER A 150 1.04 12.43 -4.02
N ILE A 151 2.26 12.03 -3.63
CA ILE A 151 2.92 10.84 -4.17
C ILE A 151 2.27 9.55 -3.69
N ILE A 152 1.78 9.48 -2.44
CA ILE A 152 1.06 8.30 -1.95
C ILE A 152 -0.30 8.18 -2.65
N MET A 153 -1.06 9.26 -2.74
CA MET A 153 -2.39 9.26 -3.39
C MET A 153 -2.33 9.06 -4.90
N LEU A 154 -1.39 9.68 -5.60
CA LEU A 154 -1.26 9.55 -7.06
C LEU A 154 -0.42 8.32 -7.43
N GLY A 155 0.62 8.02 -6.67
CA GLY A 155 1.55 6.94 -6.97
C GLY A 155 0.91 5.58 -6.80
N LYS A 156 0.10 5.38 -5.74
CA LYS A 156 -0.60 4.11 -5.56
C LYS A 156 -1.59 3.85 -6.71
N GLN A 157 -2.37 4.86 -7.08
CA GLN A 157 -3.29 4.82 -8.21
C GLN A 157 -2.59 4.59 -9.55
N LEU A 158 -1.55 5.37 -9.87
CA LEU A 158 -0.82 5.26 -11.15
C LEU A 158 -0.08 3.92 -11.26
N ILE A 159 0.57 3.47 -10.19
CA ILE A 159 1.34 2.23 -10.19
C ILE A 159 0.39 1.04 -10.25
N GLN A 160 -0.62 0.95 -9.38
CA GLN A 160 -1.54 -0.18 -9.40
C GLN A 160 -2.35 -0.22 -10.70
N ASN A 161 -2.82 0.92 -11.19
CA ASN A 161 -3.60 0.98 -12.42
C ASN A 161 -2.80 0.56 -13.66
N ASN A 162 -1.61 1.15 -13.91
CA ASN A 162 -0.77 0.73 -15.05
C ASN A 162 -0.24 -0.71 -14.89
N LEU A 163 0.13 -1.12 -13.67
CA LEU A 163 0.79 -2.41 -13.44
C LEU A 163 -0.20 -3.57 -13.44
N PHE A 164 -1.37 -3.43 -12.80
CA PHE A 164 -2.36 -4.51 -12.74
C PHE A 164 -3.24 -4.56 -14.00
N GLU A 165 -3.72 -3.43 -14.54
CA GLU A 165 -4.67 -3.44 -15.67
C GLU A 165 -4.00 -3.61 -17.05
N ILE A 166 -2.78 -3.06 -17.25
CA ILE A 166 -2.03 -3.24 -18.51
C ILE A 166 -0.99 -4.34 -18.35
N GLY A 167 -0.30 -4.38 -17.21
CA GLY A 167 0.82 -5.28 -16.98
C GLY A 167 0.41 -6.75 -16.85
N ILE A 168 -0.51 -7.09 -15.94
CA ILE A 168 -0.88 -8.50 -15.67
C ILE A 168 -1.54 -9.21 -16.86
N PRO A 169 -2.58 -8.67 -17.53
CA PRO A 169 -3.20 -9.37 -18.64
C PRO A 169 -2.24 -9.48 -19.84
N LYS A 170 -1.41 -8.47 -20.12
CA LYS A 170 -0.38 -8.58 -21.17
C LYS A 170 0.74 -9.53 -20.80
N MET A 171 1.20 -9.55 -19.54
CA MET A 171 2.19 -10.51 -19.06
C MET A 171 1.66 -11.93 -19.11
N LYS A 172 0.43 -12.19 -18.65
CA LYS A 172 -0.20 -13.51 -18.77
C LYS A 172 -0.36 -13.93 -20.22
N LYS A 173 -0.75 -13.01 -21.12
CA LYS A 173 -0.81 -13.26 -22.57
C LYS A 173 0.58 -13.56 -23.15
N LEU A 174 1.61 -12.85 -22.71
CA LEU A 174 3.00 -13.05 -23.14
C LEU A 174 3.56 -14.38 -22.62
N ILE A 175 3.36 -14.70 -21.35
CA ILE A 175 3.74 -15.98 -20.72
C ILE A 175 3.01 -17.13 -21.41
N ARG A 176 1.70 -17.00 -21.68
CA ARG A 176 0.91 -18.00 -22.40
C ARG A 176 1.37 -18.12 -23.85
N TYR A 177 1.72 -17.02 -24.53
CA TYR A 177 2.32 -17.03 -25.86
C TYR A 177 3.69 -17.74 -25.88
N LEU A 178 4.56 -17.48 -24.91
CA LEU A 178 5.86 -18.15 -24.76
C LEU A 178 5.69 -19.65 -24.44
N LYS A 179 4.74 -20.00 -23.56
CA LYS A 179 4.42 -21.40 -23.22
C LYS A 179 3.79 -22.13 -24.41
N SER A 180 2.91 -21.49 -25.18
CA SER A 180 2.35 -22.02 -26.42
C SER A 180 3.38 -22.14 -27.55
N ARG A 181 4.39 -21.25 -27.65
CA ARG A 181 5.54 -21.46 -28.57
C ARG A 181 6.34 -22.70 -28.22
N ARG A 182 6.48 -23.02 -26.92
CA ARG A 182 7.13 -24.25 -26.46
C ARG A 182 6.28 -25.50 -26.73
N GLN A 183 4.95 -25.39 -26.65
CA GLN A 183 4.01 -26.49 -26.91
C GLN A 183 3.77 -26.76 -28.42
N LYS A 184 3.85 -25.73 -29.27
CA LYS A 184 3.61 -25.82 -30.73
C LYS A 184 4.59 -26.70 -31.50
N TYR A 185 5.68 -27.15 -30.89
CA TYR A 185 6.63 -28.09 -31.51
C TYR A 185 6.17 -29.56 -31.41
N MET A 186 5.17 -29.87 -30.55
CA MET A 186 4.74 -31.25 -30.27
C MET A 186 3.31 -31.58 -30.73
N ASP A 187 2.57 -30.64 -31.34
CA ASP A 187 1.13 -30.83 -31.57
C ASP A 187 0.65 -30.17 -32.87
N HIS A 188 1.20 -30.62 -34.00
CA HIS A 188 0.85 -30.06 -35.32
C HIS A 188 -0.50 -30.55 -35.87
N GLU A 189 -1.30 -31.34 -35.13
CA GLU A 189 -2.43 -32.03 -35.77
C GLU A 189 -3.74 -32.13 -34.98
N GLU A 190 -4.03 -31.21 -34.05
CA GLU A 190 -5.38 -31.15 -33.48
C GLU A 190 -6.14 -29.87 -33.87
N HIS A 191 -7.20 -30.10 -34.64
CA HIS A 191 -8.31 -29.24 -35.01
C HIS A 191 -8.50 -27.95 -34.19
N VAL A 192 -8.80 -26.87 -34.90
CA VAL A 192 -9.38 -25.62 -34.36
C VAL A 192 -10.76 -25.91 -33.76
N LYS A 193 -10.81 -26.60 -32.62
CA LYS A 193 -12.02 -26.68 -31.80
C LYS A 193 -12.27 -25.29 -31.25
N ARG A 194 -13.41 -24.71 -31.61
CA ARG A 194 -13.89 -23.46 -31.03
C ARG A 194 -13.99 -23.69 -29.52
N LYS A 195 -13.11 -23.04 -28.75
CA LYS A 195 -13.08 -23.15 -27.28
C LYS A 195 -14.48 -23.02 -26.72
N GLN A 196 -14.85 -23.93 -25.84
CA GLN A 196 -16.18 -23.93 -25.23
C GLN A 196 -16.27 -22.79 -24.21
N ARG A 197 -17.49 -22.27 -23.97
CA ARG A 197 -17.67 -21.05 -23.18
C ARG A 197 -17.11 -21.16 -21.75
N TYR A 198 -17.21 -22.34 -21.13
CA TYR A 198 -16.64 -22.59 -19.81
C TYR A 198 -15.10 -22.60 -19.80
N GLU A 199 -14.45 -22.93 -20.91
CA GLU A 199 -12.98 -22.93 -21.02
C GLU A 199 -12.43 -21.52 -21.07
N LEU A 200 -13.16 -20.63 -21.74
CA LEU A 200 -12.86 -19.20 -21.77
C LEU A 200 -13.03 -18.60 -20.37
N ASP A 201 -14.11 -18.97 -19.65
CA ASP A 201 -14.36 -18.49 -18.30
C ASP A 201 -13.33 -19.06 -17.29
N TYR A 202 -12.87 -20.30 -17.48
CA TYR A 202 -11.81 -20.89 -16.66
C TYR A 202 -10.45 -20.21 -16.85
N ASP A 203 -10.20 -19.60 -18.02
CA ASP A 203 -8.97 -18.87 -18.27
C ASP A 203 -8.88 -17.52 -17.51
N LEU A 204 -10.00 -17.00 -16.98
CA LEU A 204 -10.11 -15.75 -16.19
C LEU A 204 -9.72 -15.95 -14.72
N GLU A 205 -9.41 -14.86 -14.01
CA GLU A 205 -9.06 -14.91 -12.57
C GLU A 205 -10.29 -15.13 -11.67
N PRO A 206 -10.15 -15.91 -10.59
CA PRO A 206 -11.19 -16.04 -9.59
C PRO A 206 -11.37 -14.73 -8.81
N PHE A 207 -12.61 -14.43 -8.45
CA PHE A 207 -12.94 -13.27 -7.64
C PHE A 207 -12.46 -13.44 -6.19
N ALA A 208 -11.59 -12.53 -5.72
CA ALA A 208 -10.93 -12.61 -4.40
C ALA A 208 -11.64 -11.80 -3.29
N GLY A 209 -12.87 -11.35 -3.51
CA GLY A 209 -13.62 -10.50 -2.58
C GLY A 209 -13.49 -9.00 -2.90
N LEU A 210 -14.21 -8.16 -2.16
CA LEU A 210 -14.19 -6.68 -2.27
C LEU A 210 -13.41 -6.01 -1.13
N THR A 211 -12.95 -6.79 -0.15
CA THR A 211 -12.37 -6.26 1.08
C THR A 211 -11.11 -5.43 0.86
N PRO A 212 -10.14 -5.79 -0.03
CA PRO A 212 -9.00 -4.93 -0.27
C PRO A 212 -9.37 -3.65 -1.02
N GLU A 213 -10.32 -3.71 -1.97
CA GLU A 213 -10.83 -2.53 -2.70
C GLU A 213 -11.52 -1.54 -1.75
N TYR A 214 -12.32 -2.02 -0.79
CA TYR A 214 -12.94 -1.12 0.20
C TYR A 214 -11.91 -0.51 1.16
N MET A 215 -10.90 -1.26 1.61
CA MET A 215 -9.85 -0.72 2.49
C MET A 215 -9.09 0.43 1.84
N GLU A 216 -8.80 0.30 0.54
CA GLU A 216 -8.17 1.33 -0.27
C GLU A 216 -8.97 2.64 -0.23
N MET A 217 -10.27 2.54 -0.48
CA MET A 217 -11.19 3.68 -0.47
C MET A 217 -11.30 4.32 0.92
N ILE A 218 -11.35 3.52 2.00
CA ILE A 218 -11.42 4.03 3.38
C ILE A 218 -10.13 4.78 3.74
N ILE A 219 -8.97 4.23 3.36
CA ILE A 219 -7.68 4.89 3.61
C ILE A 219 -7.59 6.21 2.83
N GLN A 220 -8.04 6.24 1.58
CA GLN A 220 -8.10 7.48 0.79
C GLN A 220 -9.01 8.53 1.43
N PHE A 221 -10.19 8.12 1.92
CA PHE A 221 -11.11 9.02 2.64
C PHE A 221 -10.46 9.62 3.89
N GLY A 222 -9.71 8.81 4.65
CA GLY A 222 -8.98 9.31 5.81
C GLY A 222 -7.87 10.30 5.44
N PHE A 223 -7.17 10.14 4.30
CA PHE A 223 -6.17 11.12 3.86
C PHE A 223 -6.81 12.47 3.53
N VAL A 224 -7.97 12.43 2.87
CA VAL A 224 -8.72 13.65 2.54
C VAL A 224 -9.21 14.33 3.82
N THR A 225 -9.80 13.60 4.76
CA THR A 225 -10.40 14.22 5.96
C THR A 225 -9.38 14.66 7.01
N LEU A 226 -8.34 13.87 7.28
CA LEU A 226 -7.37 14.16 8.35
C LEU A 226 -6.33 15.22 7.95
N PHE A 227 -6.01 15.34 6.66
CA PHE A 227 -4.93 16.22 6.19
C PHE A 227 -5.38 17.34 5.25
N VAL A 228 -6.69 17.60 5.11
CA VAL A 228 -7.21 18.71 4.29
C VAL A 228 -6.67 20.07 4.74
N ALA A 229 -6.46 20.27 6.03
CA ALA A 229 -5.94 21.52 6.59
C ALA A 229 -4.52 21.83 6.09
N SER A 230 -3.72 20.79 5.81
CA SER A 230 -2.37 20.91 5.28
C SER A 230 -2.36 20.97 3.75
N PHE A 231 -3.25 20.24 3.09
CA PHE A 231 -3.32 20.15 1.63
C PHE A 231 -4.76 20.32 1.12
N PRO A 232 -5.21 21.55 0.80
CA PRO A 232 -6.60 21.83 0.44
C PRO A 232 -7.02 21.25 -0.92
N LEU A 233 -6.07 20.89 -1.79
CA LEU A 233 -6.34 20.27 -3.09
C LEU A 233 -6.52 18.74 -3.01
N ALA A 234 -6.36 18.12 -1.84
CA ALA A 234 -6.54 16.68 -1.64
C ALA A 234 -7.90 16.14 -2.15
N PRO A 235 -9.05 16.81 -1.88
CA PRO A 235 -10.35 16.34 -2.36
C PRO A 235 -10.45 16.29 -3.88
N LEU A 236 -9.80 17.22 -4.59
CA LEU A 236 -9.81 17.27 -6.04
C LEU A 236 -9.06 16.08 -6.65
N PHE A 237 -7.88 15.74 -6.11
CA PHE A 237 -7.16 14.54 -6.54
C PHE A 237 -7.90 13.26 -6.19
N ALA A 238 -8.54 13.19 -5.03
CA ALA A 238 -9.37 12.06 -4.67
C ALA A 238 -10.56 11.89 -5.63
N LEU A 239 -11.20 12.98 -6.05
CA LEU A 239 -12.30 12.93 -7.02
C LEU A 239 -11.84 12.42 -8.39
N LEU A 240 -10.71 12.90 -8.90
CA LEU A 240 -10.13 12.43 -10.16
C LEU A 240 -9.77 10.94 -10.09
N ASN A 241 -9.14 10.51 -8.98
CA ASN A 241 -8.84 9.10 -8.74
C ASN A 241 -10.11 8.26 -8.74
N ASN A 242 -11.15 8.68 -8.01
CA ASN A 242 -12.42 7.94 -7.94
C ASN A 242 -13.11 7.82 -9.31
N ILE A 243 -13.08 8.87 -10.15
CA ILE A 243 -13.66 8.81 -11.50
C ILE A 243 -12.94 7.77 -12.36
N ILE A 244 -11.61 7.74 -12.29
CA ILE A 244 -10.78 6.80 -13.01
C ILE A 244 -11.03 5.38 -12.46
N GLU A 245 -10.99 5.21 -11.15
CA GLU A 245 -11.15 3.92 -10.45
C GLU A 245 -12.48 3.24 -10.78
N ILE A 246 -13.60 3.98 -10.76
CA ILE A 246 -14.92 3.43 -11.13
C ILE A 246 -14.91 2.80 -12.52
N ARG A 247 -14.21 3.41 -13.49
CA ARG A 247 -14.12 2.89 -14.87
C ARG A 247 -13.23 1.67 -14.97
N LEU A 248 -12.14 1.65 -14.21
CA LEU A 248 -11.17 0.56 -14.19
C LEU A 248 -11.73 -0.67 -13.50
N ASP A 249 -12.35 -0.50 -12.34
CA ASP A 249 -13.03 -1.58 -11.64
C ASP A 249 -14.13 -2.17 -12.52
N ALA A 250 -14.95 -1.33 -13.17
CA ALA A 250 -15.96 -1.81 -14.10
C ALA A 250 -15.34 -2.64 -15.24
N LYS A 251 -14.20 -2.22 -15.78
CA LYS A 251 -13.50 -2.98 -16.83
C LYS A 251 -12.91 -4.29 -16.29
N LYS A 252 -12.24 -4.27 -15.14
CA LYS A 252 -11.73 -5.46 -14.42
C LYS A 252 -12.82 -6.50 -14.20
N PHE A 253 -14.00 -6.08 -13.72
CA PHE A 253 -15.15 -6.96 -13.52
C PHE A 253 -15.74 -7.55 -14.81
N VAL A 254 -15.65 -6.84 -15.93
CA VAL A 254 -16.23 -7.28 -17.21
C VAL A 254 -15.25 -8.12 -18.02
N THR A 255 -13.94 -7.84 -17.96
CA THR A 255 -12.95 -8.43 -18.89
C THR A 255 -11.96 -9.40 -18.25
N GLU A 256 -11.71 -9.33 -16.93
CA GLU A 256 -10.59 -10.06 -16.31
C GLU A 256 -11.02 -11.06 -15.23
N LEU A 257 -12.14 -10.80 -14.57
CA LEU A 257 -12.66 -11.62 -13.48
C LEU A 257 -13.74 -12.60 -13.96
N ARG A 258 -13.75 -13.78 -13.34
CA ARG A 258 -14.90 -14.69 -13.42
C ARG A 258 -16.10 -14.08 -12.71
N ARG A 259 -17.31 -14.35 -13.24
CA ARG A 259 -18.55 -13.86 -12.65
C ARG A 259 -18.67 -14.32 -11.18
N PRO A 260 -18.76 -13.38 -10.21
CA PRO A 260 -18.93 -13.74 -8.81
C PRO A 260 -20.34 -14.30 -8.56
N VAL A 261 -20.47 -15.10 -7.50
CA VAL A 261 -21.77 -15.58 -7.03
C VAL A 261 -22.52 -14.41 -6.38
N ALA A 262 -23.75 -14.16 -6.81
CA ALA A 262 -24.56 -13.07 -6.27
C ALA A 262 -24.99 -13.37 -4.83
N VAL A 263 -24.38 -12.67 -3.87
CA VAL A 263 -24.76 -12.71 -2.46
C VAL A 263 -25.57 -11.45 -2.14
N ARG A 264 -26.73 -11.61 -1.48
CA ARG A 264 -27.53 -10.47 -1.01
C ARG A 264 -27.01 -10.03 0.35
N ALA A 265 -26.57 -8.79 0.44
CA ALA A 265 -26.24 -8.11 1.70
C ALA A 265 -27.16 -6.89 1.86
N LYS A 266 -27.65 -6.67 3.08
CA LYS A 266 -28.50 -5.51 3.41
C LYS A 266 -27.68 -4.23 3.60
N ASP A 267 -26.47 -4.40 4.14
CA ASP A 267 -25.56 -3.32 4.52
C ASP A 267 -24.14 -3.64 4.03
N ILE A 268 -23.27 -2.61 3.99
CA ILE A 268 -21.86 -2.69 3.54
C ILE A 268 -20.99 -3.53 4.51
N GLY A 269 -21.57 -3.98 5.64
CA GLY A 269 -20.92 -4.77 6.68
C GLY A 269 -20.76 -3.97 7.98
N LYS A 270 -20.31 -4.64 9.05
CA LYS A 270 -20.05 -4.03 10.37
C LYS A 270 -18.94 -2.96 10.37
N SER A 271 -18.17 -2.83 9.29
CA SER A 271 -16.97 -1.99 9.24
C SER A 271 -17.22 -0.48 9.16
N LEU A 272 -18.47 -0.01 8.99
CA LEU A 272 -18.80 1.42 8.90
C LEU A 272 -19.88 1.90 9.90
N CYS A 273 -20.45 1.00 10.71
CA CYS A 273 -21.55 1.32 11.64
C CYS A 273 -21.21 0.82 13.05
N THR A 274 -20.22 1.44 13.67
CA THR A 274 -20.14 1.68 15.13
C THR A 274 -19.22 2.85 15.37
#